data_AF-A0A961EV42-F1
#
_entry.id   AF-A0A961EV42-F1
#
_cell.length_a   1.000
_cell.length_b   1.000
_cell.length_c   1.000
_cell.angle_alpha   90.00
_cell.angle_beta   90.00
_cell.angle_gamma   90.00
#
_symmetry.space_group_name_H-M   'P 1'
#
loop_
_entity.id
_entity.type
_entity.pdbx_description
1 polymer ?
#
loop_
_entity_poly.entity_id
_entity_poly.type
_entity_poly.pdbx_seq_one_letter_code
_entity_poly.pdbx_strand_id
1 'polypeptide(L)' 'MSSSTGTLYKISTFGESHGAGVGVIVDGCPAGIRFDAKRIQRQLSRRRPGQGKL' A
#
# COMPACT_ATOMS: atom_id res chain seq x y z
N MET A 1 1.08 -13.21 -14.60
CA MET A 1 0.38 -12.54 -13.48
C MET A 1 0.64 -11.06 -13.59
N SER A 2 -0.36 -10.25 -13.94
CA SER A 2 -0.21 -8.79 -13.99
C SER A 2 -0.04 -8.28 -12.55
N SER A 3 0.99 -7.49 -12.27
CA SER A 3 1.18 -6.79 -10.99
C SER A 3 0.34 -5.51 -10.90
N SER A 4 -0.60 -5.31 -11.83
CA SER A 4 -1.45 -4.13 -11.92
C SER A 4 -2.94 -4.48 -12.03
N THR A 5 -3.78 -3.75 -11.27
CA THR A 5 -5.24 -3.91 -11.25
C THR A 5 -5.94 -2.55 -11.33
N GLY A 6 -7.02 -2.45 -12.11
CA GLY A 6 -7.80 -1.24 -12.30
C GLY A 6 -7.52 -0.50 -13.62
N THR A 7 -8.44 0.38 -14.02
CA THR A 7 -8.39 1.13 -15.30
C THR A 7 -8.24 2.63 -15.06
N LEU A 8 -9.21 3.25 -14.38
CA LEU A 8 -9.17 4.69 -14.04
C LEU A 8 -8.47 4.95 -12.71
N TYR A 9 -8.76 4.13 -11.70
CA TYR A 9 -8.02 4.09 -10.44
C TYR A 9 -7.19 2.82 -10.45
N LYS A 10 -5.90 2.96 -10.78
CA LYS A 10 -5.02 1.83 -11.08
C LYS A 10 -3.99 1.66 -9.97
N ILE A 11 -3.79 0.41 -9.57
CA ILE A 11 -2.86 0.01 -8.52
C ILE A 11 -1.83 -0.91 -9.15
N SER A 12 -0.55 -0.58 -9.01
CA SER A 12 0.57 -1.37 -9.52
C SER A 12 1.57 -1.67 -8.40
N THR A 13 1.80 -2.95 -8.09
CA THR A 13 2.71 -3.38 -7.02
C THR A 13 4.07 -3.79 -7.57
N PHE A 14 5.12 -3.61 -6.77
CA PHE A 14 6.48 -4.02 -7.11
C PHE A 14 7.28 -4.45 -5.87
N GLY A 15 8.42 -5.07 -6.11
CA GLY A 15 9.31 -5.59 -5.07
C GLY A 15 8.96 -7.02 -4.66
N GLU A 16 9.88 -7.62 -3.92
CA GLU A 16 9.86 -9.04 -3.55
C GLU A 16 10.06 -9.20 -2.05
N SER A 17 9.59 -10.30 -1.48
CA SER A 17 9.67 -10.56 -0.03
C SER A 17 11.09 -10.59 0.52
N HIS A 18 12.07 -11.00 -0.30
CA HIS A 18 13.49 -11.08 0.06
C HIS A 18 14.33 -9.93 -0.53
N GLY A 19 13.68 -8.94 -1.16
CA GLY A 19 14.35 -7.75 -1.67
C GLY A 19 14.54 -6.68 -0.60
N ALA A 20 15.10 -5.53 -0.99
CA ALA A 20 15.27 -4.38 -0.11
C ALA A 20 13.93 -3.78 0.39
N GLY A 21 12.83 -4.05 -0.31
CA GLY A 21 11.50 -3.63 0.09
C GLY A 21 10.43 -3.98 -0.94
N VAL A 22 9.18 -3.71 -0.56
CA VAL A 22 7.98 -3.83 -1.42
C VAL A 22 7.28 -2.48 -1.51
N GLY A 23 6.58 -2.24 -2.60
CA GLY A 23 5.93 -0.96 -2.86
C GLY A 23 4.71 -1.05 -3.78
N VAL A 24 4.02 0.08 -3.89
CA VAL A 24 2.83 0.22 -4.72
C VAL A 24 2.75 1.63 -5.32
N ILE A 25 2.35 1.72 -6.58
CA ILE A 25 2.00 2.94 -7.29
C ILE A 25 0.48 2.98 -7.40
N VAL A 26 -0.12 4.15 -7.15
CA VAL A 26 -1.56 4.38 -7.25
C VAL A 26 -1.81 5.56 -8.18
N ASP A 27 -2.42 5.29 -9.33
CA ASP A 27 -2.77 6.27 -10.35
C ASP A 27 -4.26 6.59 -10.32
N GLY A 28 -4.61 7.78 -10.83
CA GLY A 28 -6.00 8.24 -10.93
C GLY A 28 -6.56 8.81 -9.63
N CYS A 29 -5.71 9.14 -8.67
CA CYS A 29 -6.14 9.81 -7.45
C CYS A 29 -6.54 11.27 -7.75
N PRO A 30 -7.75 11.72 -7.38
CA PRO A 30 -8.15 13.11 -7.55
C PRO A 30 -7.22 14.09 -6.84
N ALA A 31 -7.02 15.27 -7.43
CA ALA A 31 -6.26 16.35 -6.81
C ALA A 31 -6.97 16.89 -5.55
N GLY A 32 -6.20 17.47 -4.62
CA GLY A 32 -6.72 18.07 -3.39
C GLY A 32 -6.96 17.09 -2.24
N ILE A 33 -6.73 15.79 -2.44
CA ILE A 33 -6.76 14.81 -1.37
C ILE A 33 -5.49 14.94 -0.51
N ARG A 34 -5.66 15.19 0.79
CA ARG A 34 -4.55 15.20 1.74
C ARG A 34 -4.14 13.77 2.10
N PHE A 35 -2.87 13.45 1.87
CA PHE A 35 -2.29 12.20 2.32
C PHE A 35 -1.68 12.35 3.71
N ASP A 36 -2.12 11.49 4.63
CA ASP A 36 -1.53 11.37 5.97
C ASP A 36 -0.74 10.05 6.05
N ALA A 37 0.59 10.17 6.03
CA ALA A 37 1.48 9.02 6.17
C ALA A 37 1.24 8.25 7.49
N LYS A 38 0.84 8.93 8.58
CA LYS A 38 0.54 8.27 9.86
C LYS A 38 -0.70 7.40 9.75
N ARG A 39 -1.71 7.84 8.99
CA ARG A 39 -2.91 7.03 8.71
C ARG A 39 -2.56 5.80 7.89
N ILE A 40 -1.71 5.94 6.87
CA ILE A 40 -1.23 4.80 6.06
C ILE A 40 -0.48 3.81 6.95
N GLN A 41 0.49 4.28 7.74
CA GLN A 41 1.26 3.43 8.64
C GLN A 41 0.37 2.71 9.65
N ARG A 42 -0.66 3.37 10.19
CA ARG A 42 -1.63 2.74 11.10
C ARG A 42 -2.38 1.59 10.43
N GLN A 43 -2.78 1.74 9.18
CA GLN A 43 -3.43 0.65 8.43
C GLN A 43 -2.46 -0.50 8.15
N LEU A 44 -1.20 -0.20 7.83
CA LEU A 44 -0.17 -1.23 7.68
C LEU A 44 0.09 -1.97 9.00
N SER A 45 0.19 -1.26 10.12
CA SER A 45 0.41 -1.84 11.44
C SER A 45 -0.72 -2.77 11.88
N ARG A 46 -1.98 -2.47 11.53
CA ARG A 46 -3.13 -3.35 11.80
C ARG A 46 -3.02 -4.73 11.12
N ARG A 47 -2.30 -4.82 10.01
CA ARG A 47 -2.09 -6.08 9.28
C ARG A 47 -0.96 -6.92 9.87
N ARG A 48 -0.11 -6.36 10.74
CA ARG A 48 0.99 -7.10 11.36
C ARG A 48 0.42 -8.09 12.38
N PRO A 49 0.62 -9.42 12.21
CA PRO A 49 0.24 -10.39 13.23
C PRO A 49 1.05 -10.16 14.52
N GLY A 50 0.47 -10.43 15.69
CA GLY A 50 1.15 -10.29 16.99
C GLY A 50 1.01 -8.94 17.71
N GLN A 51 0.02 -8.11 17.37
CA GLN A 51 -0.27 -6.85 18.07
C GLN A 51 -1.19 -7.01 19.31
N GLY A 52 -1.74 -8.20 19.54
CA GLY A 52 -2.41 -8.53 20.80
C GLY A 52 -1.38 -9.04 21.81
N LYS A 53 -1.38 -8.49 23.03
CA LYS A 53 -0.72 -9.14 24.18
C LYS A 53 -1.34 -10.55 24.31
N LEU A 54 -0.54 -11.58 24.08
CA LEU A 54 -0.70 -12.84 24.80
C LEU A 54 -0.27 -12.60 26.25
#